data_AF-A0ABC8KLE2-F1
#
_entry.id   AF-A0ABC8KLE2-F1
#
_cell.length_a   1.000
_cell.length_b   1.000
_cell.length_c   1.000
_cell.angle_alpha   90.00
_cell.angle_beta   90.00
_cell.angle_gamma   90.00
#
_symmetry.space_group_name_H-M   'P 1'
#
loop_
_entity.id
_entity.type
_entity.pdbx_description
1 polymer ?
#
loop_
_entity_poly.entity_id
_entity_poly.type
_entity_poly.pdbx_seq_one_letter_code
_entity_poly.pdbx_strand_id
1 'polypeptide(L)'
;MEQELPSTTRPKPKLLNRLNTYVGSSRVGKRFKLTERNSTFTTELRAGTATFLTMAYILAVNASILSDSGGTCSVSDCIPLCSNPTLPPSQCTGPGLRLIKPDITCKFHPVNPGYTACLEVLRKDLIVATVELPLSSVV
;
A
#
# COMPACT_ATOMS: atom_id res chain seq x y z
N MET A 1 -32.66 17.86 6.06
CA MET A 1 -32.76 16.46 6.53
C MET A 1 -31.62 16.26 7.51
N GLU A 2 -31.90 16.51 8.78
CA GLU A 2 -31.06 16.13 9.91
C GLU A 2 -30.88 14.61 9.89
N GLN A 3 -29.63 14.14 9.91
CA GLN A 3 -29.29 12.91 10.60
C GLN A 3 -28.39 13.27 11.77
N GLU A 4 -29.03 13.51 12.90
CA GLU A 4 -28.43 13.56 14.22
C GLU A 4 -28.01 12.13 14.60
N LEU A 5 -26.69 11.88 14.66
CA LEU A 5 -26.15 10.63 15.18
C LEU A 5 -25.98 10.78 16.71
N PRO A 6 -26.62 9.93 17.53
CA PRO A 6 -26.66 10.11 18.97
C PRO A 6 -25.27 9.97 19.59
N SER A 7 -24.86 11.00 20.32
CA SER A 7 -23.67 11.03 21.16
C SER A 7 -23.86 10.11 22.38
N THR A 8 -23.64 8.81 22.21
CA THR A 8 -23.56 7.86 23.34
C THR A 8 -22.35 8.18 24.21
N THR A 9 -22.59 8.86 25.33
CA THR A 9 -21.68 9.00 26.47
C THR A 9 -21.30 7.62 27.00
N ARG A 10 -20.15 7.08 26.55
CA ARG A 10 -19.57 5.83 27.10
C ARG A 10 -18.71 6.16 28.32
N PRO A 11 -19.00 5.63 29.52
CA PRO A 11 -18.11 5.78 30.68
C PRO A 11 -16.83 4.99 30.39
N LYS A 12 -15.77 5.69 29.97
CA LYS A 12 -14.44 5.09 29.78
C LYS A 12 -13.94 4.59 31.15
N PRO A 13 -13.58 3.30 31.29
CA PRO A 13 -13.33 2.67 32.58
C PRO A 13 -12.09 3.26 33.25
N LYS A 14 -12.02 3.15 34.59
CA LYS A 14 -10.92 3.62 35.48
C LYS A 14 -9.50 3.38 34.93
N LEU A 15 -9.32 2.37 34.07
CA LEU A 15 -8.08 2.02 33.38
C LEU A 15 -7.55 3.10 32.43
N LEU A 16 -8.40 3.75 31.62
CA LEU A 16 -7.92 4.78 30.69
C LEU A 16 -7.42 6.01 31.44
N ASN A 17 -8.09 6.40 32.53
CA ASN A 17 -7.61 7.47 33.41
C ASN A 17 -6.31 7.11 34.10
N ARG A 18 -6.13 5.85 34.53
CA ARG A 18 -4.86 5.36 35.10
C ARG A 18 -3.72 5.36 34.08
N LEU A 19 -3.96 4.91 32.86
CA LEU A 19 -2.97 4.93 31.78
C LEU A 19 -2.61 6.37 31.40
N ASN A 20 -3.59 7.27 31.31
CA ASN A 20 -3.34 8.69 31.00
C ASN A 20 -2.52 9.39 32.09
N THR A 21 -2.81 9.14 33.37
CA THR A 21 -2.04 9.72 34.50
C THR A 21 -0.65 9.08 34.62
N TYR A 22 -0.52 7.77 34.40
CA TYR A 22 0.76 7.08 34.41
C TYR A 22 1.67 7.55 33.28
N VAL A 23 1.15 7.62 32.05
CA VAL A 23 1.93 8.10 30.89
C VAL A 23 2.21 9.59 31.00
N GLY A 24 1.29 10.39 31.55
CA GLY A 24 1.50 11.83 31.81
C GLY A 24 2.69 12.11 32.72
N SER A 25 2.91 11.28 33.75
CA SER A 25 4.07 11.40 34.66
C SER A 25 5.36 10.74 34.13
N SER A 26 5.25 9.88 33.11
CA SER A 26 6.38 9.21 32.46
C SER A 26 7.26 10.17 31.64
N ARG A 27 8.45 9.71 31.25
CA ARG A 27 9.35 10.48 30.35
C ARG A 27 8.70 10.85 29.02
N VAL A 28 7.81 9.99 28.50
CA VAL A 28 7.08 10.23 27.25
C VAL A 28 6.12 11.40 27.43
N GLY A 29 5.30 11.40 28.49
CA GLY A 29 4.38 12.51 28.78
C GLY A 29 5.09 13.84 29.02
N LYS A 30 6.25 13.81 29.69
CA LYS A 30 7.12 14.99 29.88
C LYS A 30 7.74 15.49 28.57
N ARG A 31 8.15 14.58 27.68
CA ARG A 31 8.73 14.93 26.36
C ARG A 31 7.72 15.60 25.43
N PHE A 32 6.47 15.12 25.46
CA PHE A 32 5.37 15.66 24.65
C PHE A 32 4.57 16.78 25.34
N LYS A 33 4.90 17.10 26.59
CA LYS A 33 4.26 18.17 27.38
C LYS A 33 2.73 18.04 27.43
N LEU A 34 2.23 16.82 27.61
CA LEU A 34 0.79 16.51 27.55
C LEU A 34 -0.03 17.33 28.56
N THR A 35 0.49 17.48 29.78
CA THR A 35 -0.15 18.24 30.87
C THR A 35 -0.17 19.75 30.59
N GLU A 36 0.89 20.31 30.01
CA GLU A 36 0.94 21.74 29.63
C GLU A 36 -0.07 22.07 28.51
N ARG A 37 -0.37 21.08 27.66
CA ARG A 37 -1.32 21.20 26.54
C ARG A 37 -2.75 20.79 26.90
N ASN A 38 -3.02 20.47 28.17
CA ASN A 38 -4.33 19.97 28.63
C ASN A 38 -4.87 18.78 27.79
N SER A 39 -3.99 17.93 27.27
CA SER A 39 -4.34 16.78 26.42
C SER A 39 -3.97 15.46 27.08
N THR A 40 -4.60 14.37 26.65
CA THR A 40 -4.34 13.01 27.18
C THR A 40 -3.61 12.16 26.17
N PHE A 41 -2.79 11.22 26.65
CA PHE A 41 -2.07 10.28 25.80
C PHE A 41 -3.01 9.55 24.82
N THR A 42 -4.18 9.11 25.29
CA THR A 42 -5.17 8.42 24.44
C THR A 42 -5.74 9.32 23.33
N THR A 43 -5.84 10.62 23.56
CA THR A 43 -6.33 11.59 22.56
C THR A 43 -5.29 11.81 21.48
N GLU A 44 -4.06 12.10 21.89
CA GLU A 44 -2.92 12.31 20.98
C GLU A 44 -2.61 11.05 20.19
N LEU A 45 -2.64 9.88 20.83
CA LEU A 45 -2.42 8.60 20.16
C LEU A 45 -3.50 8.36 19.09
N ARG A 46 -4.77 8.63 19.41
CA ARG A 46 -5.86 8.48 18.43
C ARG A 46 -5.68 9.44 17.25
N ALA A 47 -5.33 10.69 17.51
CA ALA A 47 -5.05 11.68 16.46
C ALA A 47 -3.87 11.25 15.58
N GLY A 48 -2.76 10.84 16.20
CA GLY A 48 -1.57 10.34 15.49
C GLY A 48 -1.86 9.08 14.67
N THR A 49 -2.62 8.13 15.22
CA THR A 49 -3.02 6.92 14.47
C THR A 49 -3.92 7.26 13.29
N ALA A 50 -4.80 8.24 13.41
CA ALA A 50 -5.66 8.66 12.30
C ALA A 50 -4.82 9.26 11.17
N THR A 51 -3.90 10.18 11.49
CA THR A 51 -2.99 10.77 10.49
C THR A 51 -2.08 9.72 9.86
N PHE A 52 -1.52 8.81 10.67
CA PHE A 52 -0.68 7.71 10.17
C PHE A 52 -1.45 6.81 9.21
N LEU A 53 -2.66 6.38 9.58
CA LEU A 53 -3.50 5.55 8.71
C LEU A 53 -3.89 6.27 7.42
N THR A 54 -4.20 7.57 7.49
CA THR A 54 -4.49 8.38 6.30
C THR A 54 -3.28 8.46 5.36
N MET A 55 -2.08 8.74 5.88
CA MET A 55 -0.86 8.78 5.06
C MET A 55 -0.50 7.40 4.50
N ALA A 56 -0.61 6.35 5.31
CA ALA A 56 -0.39 4.97 4.88
C ALA A 56 -1.37 4.56 3.77
N TYR A 57 -2.64 4.95 3.88
CA TYR A 57 -3.65 4.72 2.83
C TYR A 57 -3.31 5.47 1.54
N ILE A 58 -2.93 6.75 1.63
CA ILE A 58 -2.54 7.54 0.45
C ILE A 58 -1.37 6.87 -0.28
N LEU A 59 -0.32 6.46 0.45
CA LEU A 59 0.83 5.79 -0.13
C LEU A 59 0.44 4.44 -0.77
N ALA A 60 -0.32 3.61 -0.05
CA ALA A 60 -0.75 2.31 -0.54
C ALA A 60 -1.66 2.40 -1.78
N VAL A 61 -2.59 3.36 -1.82
CA VAL A 61 -3.50 3.54 -2.95
C VAL A 61 -2.77 4.11 -4.17
N ASN A 62 -1.92 5.13 -3.98
CA ASN A 62 -1.09 5.64 -5.07
C ASN A 62 -0.23 4.52 -5.67
N ALA A 63 0.33 3.68 -4.81
CA ALA A 63 1.11 2.52 -5.21
C ALA A 63 0.30 1.47 -5.99
N SER A 64 -0.90 1.14 -5.51
CA SER A 64 -1.81 0.20 -6.19
C SER A 64 -2.20 0.72 -7.57
N ILE A 65 -2.62 1.99 -7.67
CA ILE A 65 -3.05 2.59 -8.94
C ILE A 65 -1.90 2.68 -9.93
N LEU A 66 -0.69 3.03 -9.49
CA LEU A 66 0.51 3.02 -10.33
C LEU A 66 0.78 1.62 -10.87
N SER A 67 0.70 0.58 -10.04
CA SER A 67 0.87 -0.80 -10.49
C SER A 67 -0.23 -1.27 -11.44
N ASP A 68 -1.49 -0.93 -11.18
CA ASP A 68 -2.64 -1.37 -11.99
C ASP A 68 -2.74 -0.61 -13.32
N SER A 69 -2.24 0.63 -13.36
CA SER A 69 -2.11 1.41 -14.59
C SER A 69 -0.95 0.94 -15.47
N GLY A 70 -0.10 0.04 -14.98
CA GLY A 70 1.05 -0.49 -15.70
C GLY A 70 2.39 0.13 -15.33
N GLY A 71 2.43 1.15 -14.48
CA GLY A 71 3.66 1.76 -13.97
C GLY A 71 4.71 2.03 -15.06
N THR A 72 5.90 1.46 -14.88
CA THR A 72 6.99 1.48 -15.86
C THR A 72 6.97 0.30 -16.83
N CYS A 73 6.04 -0.65 -16.69
CA CYS A 73 5.90 -1.80 -17.57
C CYS A 73 5.23 -1.40 -18.89
N SER A 74 5.79 -1.87 -20.00
CA SER A 74 5.32 -1.56 -21.35
C SER A 74 5.17 -2.83 -22.21
N VAL A 75 4.78 -2.66 -23.47
CA VAL A 75 4.63 -3.77 -24.44
C VAL A 75 5.97 -4.49 -24.68
N SER A 76 7.11 -3.84 -24.39
CA SER A 76 8.44 -4.47 -24.44
C SER A 76 8.63 -5.61 -23.45
N ASP A 77 7.90 -5.59 -22.33
CA ASP A 77 8.03 -6.58 -21.25
C ASP A 77 7.15 -7.81 -21.48
N CYS A 78 6.28 -7.75 -22.49
CA CYS A 78 5.50 -8.90 -22.92
C CYS A 78 6.40 -9.93 -23.60
N ILE A 79 6.20 -11.20 -23.28
CA ILE A 79 6.91 -12.29 -23.95
C ILE A 79 6.14 -12.76 -25.20
N PRO A 80 6.84 -13.17 -26.28
CA PRO A 80 6.17 -13.80 -27.42
C PRO A 80 5.52 -15.11 -26.98
N LEU A 81 4.37 -15.46 -27.58
CA LEU A 81 3.64 -16.69 -27.28
C LEU A 81 3.47 -17.54 -28.55
N CYS A 82 3.31 -18.85 -28.40
CA CYS A 82 2.96 -19.72 -29.51
C CYS A 82 1.43 -19.87 -29.60
N SER A 83 0.90 -20.15 -30.78
CA SER A 83 -0.52 -20.46 -30.98
C SER A 83 -0.98 -21.69 -30.18
N ASN A 84 -0.05 -22.58 -29.81
CA ASN A 84 -0.27 -23.65 -28.84
C ASN A 84 0.33 -23.25 -27.48
N PRO A 85 -0.47 -23.11 -26.40
CA PRO A 85 -0.01 -22.65 -25.09
C PRO A 85 0.89 -23.66 -24.35
N THR A 86 0.94 -24.91 -24.83
CA THR A 86 1.75 -25.98 -24.23
C THR A 86 3.22 -25.92 -24.66
N LEU A 87 3.51 -25.16 -25.73
CA LEU A 87 4.84 -25.08 -26.32
C LEU A 87 5.50 -23.74 -26.01
N PRO A 88 6.77 -23.75 -25.55
CA PRO A 88 7.51 -22.50 -25.37
C PRO A 88 7.76 -21.82 -26.73
N PRO A 89 7.99 -20.50 -26.73
CA PRO A 89 8.20 -19.72 -27.96
C PRO A 89 9.37 -20.23 -28.80
N SER A 90 10.40 -20.78 -28.14
CA SER A 90 11.59 -21.37 -28.75
C SER A 90 11.33 -22.67 -29.52
N GLN A 91 10.23 -23.38 -29.21
CA GLN A 91 9.86 -24.64 -29.85
C GLN A 91 8.62 -24.49 -30.75
N CYS A 92 8.22 -23.25 -31.04
CA CYS A 92 7.10 -22.95 -31.92
C CYS A 92 7.51 -23.06 -33.40
N THR A 93 7.97 -24.23 -33.81
CA THR A 93 8.43 -24.51 -35.18
C THR A 93 7.78 -25.80 -35.65
N GLY A 94 6.66 -25.67 -36.36
CA GLY A 94 5.93 -26.82 -36.86
C GLY A 94 4.78 -26.42 -37.79
N PRO A 95 4.27 -27.37 -38.59
CA PRO A 95 3.14 -27.12 -39.47
C PRO A 95 1.90 -26.78 -38.63
N GLY A 96 1.33 -25.59 -38.87
CA GLY A 96 0.17 -25.08 -38.12
C GLY A 96 0.49 -24.32 -36.82
N LEU A 97 1.76 -24.20 -36.44
CA LEU A 97 2.19 -23.37 -35.31
C LEU A 97 2.55 -21.96 -35.79
N ARG A 98 2.10 -20.93 -35.05
CA ARG A 98 2.44 -19.53 -35.31
C ARG A 98 2.95 -18.87 -34.05
N LEU A 99 4.07 -18.15 -34.19
CA LEU A 99 4.60 -17.30 -33.15
C LEU A 99 3.84 -15.96 -33.14
N ILE A 100 3.20 -15.66 -32.01
CA ILE A 100 2.45 -14.45 -31.77
C ILE A 100 3.40 -13.43 -31.13
N LYS A 101 3.68 -12.35 -31.87
CA LYS A 101 4.42 -11.22 -31.33
C LYS A 101 3.49 -10.41 -30.42
N PRO A 102 4.01 -9.90 -29.29
CA PRO A 102 3.21 -9.08 -28.39
C PRO A 102 2.84 -7.75 -29.08
N ASP A 103 1.60 -7.35 -28.88
CA ASP A 103 1.05 -6.06 -29.28
C ASP A 103 0.46 -5.39 -28.01
N ILE A 104 -0.04 -4.16 -28.11
CA ILE A 104 -0.64 -3.42 -26.98
C ILE A 104 -1.75 -4.19 -26.25
N THR A 105 -2.39 -5.13 -26.95
CA THR A 105 -3.37 -6.06 -26.39
C THR A 105 -2.83 -6.93 -25.26
N CYS A 106 -1.51 -7.15 -25.18
CA CYS A 106 -0.87 -7.98 -24.15
C CYS A 106 -1.03 -7.46 -22.71
N LYS A 107 -1.36 -6.17 -22.56
CA LYS A 107 -1.64 -5.51 -21.27
C LYS A 107 -3.02 -5.88 -20.69
N PHE A 108 -3.98 -6.24 -21.55
CA PHE A 108 -5.37 -6.43 -21.16
C PHE A 108 -5.71 -7.90 -20.93
N HIS A 109 -6.78 -8.18 -20.19
CA HIS A 109 -7.17 -9.55 -19.88
C HIS A 109 -7.58 -10.33 -21.15
N PRO A 110 -7.09 -11.57 -21.34
CA PRO A 110 -6.12 -12.28 -20.50
C PRO A 110 -4.69 -11.71 -20.63
N VAL A 111 -4.10 -11.32 -19.49
CA VAL A 111 -2.83 -10.58 -19.45
C VAL A 111 -1.65 -11.51 -19.80
N ASN A 112 -0.69 -11.00 -20.57
CA ASN A 112 0.51 -11.76 -20.93
C ASN A 112 1.39 -12.06 -19.70
N PRO A 113 1.92 -13.29 -19.56
CA PRO A 113 2.73 -13.67 -18.40
C PRO A 113 4.00 -12.82 -18.21
N GLY A 114 4.60 -12.32 -19.29
CA GLY A 114 5.75 -11.39 -19.21
C GLY A 114 5.37 -10.06 -18.59
N TYR A 115 4.21 -9.53 -18.98
CA TYR A 115 3.67 -8.29 -18.40
C TYR A 115 3.35 -8.48 -16.91
N THR A 116 2.72 -9.60 -16.54
CA THR A 116 2.46 -9.94 -15.14
C THR A 116 3.76 -10.04 -14.33
N ALA A 117 4.82 -10.63 -14.87
CA ALA A 117 6.10 -10.71 -14.20
C ALA A 117 6.71 -9.32 -13.93
N CYS A 118 6.60 -8.39 -14.89
CA CYS A 118 7.03 -7.01 -14.69
C CYS A 118 6.23 -6.31 -13.57
N LEU A 119 4.90 -6.48 -13.56
CA LEU A 119 4.05 -5.92 -12.50
C LEU A 119 4.42 -6.46 -11.10
N GLU A 120 4.77 -7.74 -11.00
CA GLU A 120 5.20 -8.34 -9.72
C GLU A 120 6.53 -7.78 -9.22
N VAL A 121 7.47 -7.48 -10.13
CA VAL A 121 8.71 -6.79 -9.76
C VAL A 121 8.41 -5.39 -9.24
N LEU A 122 7.57 -4.62 -9.96
CA LEU A 122 7.18 -3.28 -9.52
C LEU A 122 6.51 -3.27 -8.16
N ARG A 123 5.63 -4.24 -7.89
CA ARG A 123 4.98 -4.37 -6.57
C ARG A 123 6.00 -4.61 -5.46
N LYS A 124 7.04 -5.41 -5.72
CA LYS A 124 8.13 -5.64 -4.75
C LYS A 124 8.97 -4.40 -4.53
N ASP A 125 9.38 -3.72 -5.60
CA ASP A 125 10.23 -2.53 -5.52
C ASP A 125 9.54 -1.40 -4.74
N LEU A 126 8.22 -1.26 -4.92
CA LEU A 126 7.43 -0.25 -4.24
C LEU A 126 7.27 -0.51 -2.74
N ILE A 127 7.18 -1.78 -2.36
CA ILE A 127 7.21 -2.19 -0.94
C ILE A 127 8.57 -1.87 -0.34
N VAL A 128 9.66 -2.22 -1.03
CA VAL A 128 11.03 -1.94 -0.56
C VAL A 128 11.27 -0.44 -0.42
N ALA A 129 10.89 0.36 -1.42
CA ALA A 129 11.05 1.82 -1.38
C ALA A 129 10.30 2.46 -0.20
N THR A 130 9.13 1.93 0.17
CA THR A 130 8.37 2.43 1.34
C THR A 130 9.10 2.17 2.67
N VAL A 131 9.95 1.14 2.74
CA VAL A 131 10.78 0.84 3.92
C VAL A 131 12.03 1.72 3.98
N GLU A 132 12.59 2.11 2.82
CA GLU A 132 13.79 2.95 2.75
C GLU A 132 13.51 4.46 2.92
N LEU A 133 12.36 4.95 2.46
CA LEU A 133 11.95 6.36 2.58
C LEU A 133 11.93 6.91 4.02
N PRO A 134 11.43 6.20 5.06
CA PRO A 134 11.45 6.70 6.43
C PRO A 134 12.86 6.75 7.04
N LEU A 135 13.86 5.99 6.54
CA LEU A 135 15.23 6.06 7.06
C LEU A 135 15.99 7.27 6.53
N SER A 136 15.83 7.63 5.26
CA SER A 136 16.54 8.78 4.66
C SER A 136 15.99 10.14 5.07
N SER A 137 14.79 10.21 5.65
CA SER A 137 14.16 11.47 6.10
C SER A 137 14.30 11.70 7.62
N VAL A 138 14.99 10.82 8.35
CA VAL A 138 15.14 10.87 9.83
C VAL A 138 16.60 11.08 10.27
N VAL A 139 17.53 11.28 9.32
CA VAL A 139 18.92 11.71 9.61
C VAL A 139 19.12 13.17 9.25
#